data_AF-D1A8U7-F1
#
_entry.id   AF-D1A8U7-F1
#
_cell.length_a   1.000
_cell.length_b   1.000
_cell.length_c   1.000
_cell.angle_alpha   90.00
_cell.angle_beta   90.00
_cell.angle_gamma   90.00
#
_symmetry.space_group_name_H-M   'P 1'
#
loop_
_entity.id
_entity.type
_entity.pdbx_description
1 polymer ?
#
loop_
_entity_poly.entity_id
_entity_poly.type
_entity_poly.pdbx_seq_one_letter_code
_entity_poly.pdbx_strand_id
1 'polypeptide(L)'
;MRVGVLTGGGDCPGLNAVIRAVVRKGISVYGYEFVGFRSGWRGPLEGDTVALDIQAVRGILPRGGTILGSSRTNPLKVEGGIERIKDNLAGLGVDALVAIGGEDTLGVAKHLHEAGVNVVGVPKTIDNDLNATDYTFGFDTAVNIAVEAIDRLHTTAESHHRALICEVMGRHAGWIALHAGMAAGANVILIPERPFDIDKVVEYVESRFKTRYAPIIVVAEGAHPIEGQMAVQSKELDAFGHVRLGGIGQWLADEIEKRTGKEARCTVLGHIQRGGTPSAFDRVLATRFGLHAIDAVHDGDYGKMVALSGTEIIRVDLSAATDTLKTVPLERYAEAEVFFG
;
A
#
# COMPACT_ATOMS: atom_id res chain seq x y z
N MET A 1 0.89 -29.54 -12.44
CA MET A 1 1.65 -28.29 -12.37
C MET A 1 1.91 -27.97 -10.91
N ARG A 2 3.12 -27.52 -10.57
CA ARG A 2 3.47 -27.01 -9.25
C ARG A 2 3.70 -25.50 -9.32
N VAL A 3 2.99 -24.76 -8.47
CA VAL A 3 2.98 -23.29 -8.50
C VAL A 3 3.65 -22.72 -7.24
N GLY A 4 4.61 -21.83 -7.44
CA GLY A 4 5.23 -21.05 -6.39
C GLY A 4 4.39 -19.82 -6.01
N VAL A 5 4.36 -19.46 -4.73
CA VAL A 5 3.70 -18.24 -4.25
C VAL A 5 4.64 -17.46 -3.34
N LEU A 6 4.76 -16.15 -3.55
CA LEU A 6 5.53 -15.28 -2.66
C LEU A 6 4.78 -13.98 -2.38
N THR A 7 5.08 -13.38 -1.22
CA THR A 7 4.64 -12.03 -0.85
C THR A 7 5.86 -11.13 -0.64
N GLY A 8 5.95 -10.03 -1.40
CA GLY A 8 7.10 -9.11 -1.40
C GLY A 8 6.74 -7.67 -0.99
N GLY A 9 7.74 -6.91 -0.55
CA GLY A 9 7.60 -5.52 -0.12
C GLY A 9 6.99 -5.35 1.27
N GLY A 10 6.49 -4.14 1.59
CA GLY A 10 5.79 -3.89 2.86
C GLY A 10 4.53 -4.75 2.97
N ASP A 11 4.26 -5.32 4.13
CA ASP A 11 3.02 -6.08 4.35
C ASP A 11 1.80 -5.15 4.35
N CYS A 12 0.64 -5.72 4.06
CA CYS A 12 -0.64 -5.06 4.20
C CYS A 12 -1.74 -6.08 4.52
N PRO A 13 -2.90 -5.62 5.01
CA PRO A 13 -4.05 -6.49 5.23
C PRO A 13 -4.52 -7.09 3.90
N GLY A 14 -4.83 -8.39 3.89
CA GLY A 14 -5.39 -9.09 2.72
C GLY A 14 -4.44 -10.05 1.99
N LEU A 15 -3.14 -10.03 2.28
CA LEU A 15 -2.15 -10.95 1.68
C LEU A 15 -2.55 -12.42 1.85
N ASN A 16 -2.97 -12.80 3.06
CA ASN A 16 -3.41 -14.15 3.38
C ASN A 16 -4.69 -14.56 2.62
N ALA A 17 -5.54 -13.60 2.23
CA ALA A 17 -6.73 -13.87 1.43
C ALA A 17 -6.37 -14.26 -0.01
N VAL A 18 -5.36 -13.59 -0.61
CA VAL A 18 -4.82 -13.96 -1.92
C VAL A 18 -4.22 -15.37 -1.87
N ILE A 19 -3.31 -15.63 -0.92
CA ILE A 19 -2.66 -16.94 -0.77
C ILE A 19 -3.71 -18.04 -0.63
N ARG A 20 -4.71 -17.84 0.24
CA ARG A 20 -5.82 -18.77 0.42
C ARG A 20 -6.58 -19.02 -0.88
N ALA A 21 -6.90 -17.98 -1.64
CA ALA A 21 -7.70 -18.11 -2.86
C ALA A 21 -6.95 -18.86 -3.96
N VAL A 22 -5.68 -18.49 -4.19
CA VAL A 22 -4.78 -19.16 -5.14
C VAL A 22 -4.67 -20.65 -4.84
N VAL A 23 -4.32 -21.00 -3.59
CA VAL A 23 -4.14 -22.40 -3.17
C VAL A 23 -5.45 -23.17 -3.24
N ARG A 24 -6.56 -22.63 -2.72
CA ARG A 24 -7.84 -23.34 -2.70
C ARG A 24 -8.36 -23.66 -4.10
N LYS A 25 -8.34 -22.69 -5.01
CA LYS A 25 -8.83 -22.91 -6.38
C LYS A 25 -7.87 -23.78 -7.17
N GLY A 26 -6.56 -23.53 -7.10
CA GLY A 26 -5.58 -24.35 -7.81
C GLY A 26 -5.61 -25.83 -7.43
N ILE A 27 -5.75 -26.16 -6.14
CA ILE A 27 -5.89 -27.56 -5.71
C ILE A 27 -7.24 -28.12 -6.13
N SER A 28 -8.34 -27.44 -5.78
CA SER A 28 -9.69 -28.04 -5.89
C SER A 28 -10.23 -28.09 -7.31
N VAL A 29 -9.80 -27.19 -8.19
CA VAL A 29 -10.31 -27.06 -9.57
C VAL A 29 -9.31 -27.58 -10.58
N TYR A 30 -8.02 -27.27 -10.40
CA TYR A 30 -6.97 -27.59 -11.38
C TYR A 30 -6.06 -28.77 -10.97
N GLY A 31 -6.18 -29.27 -9.75
CA GLY A 31 -5.34 -30.37 -9.25
C GLY A 31 -3.86 -29.99 -9.14
N TYR A 32 -3.56 -28.71 -8.89
CA TYR A 32 -2.18 -28.21 -8.78
C TYR A 32 -1.61 -28.44 -7.39
N GLU A 33 -0.27 -28.47 -7.33
CA GLU A 33 0.50 -28.47 -6.09
C GLU A 33 1.08 -27.08 -5.85
N PHE A 34 1.34 -26.73 -4.59
CA PHE A 34 1.85 -25.40 -4.25
C PHE A 34 3.05 -25.44 -3.31
N VAL A 35 3.93 -24.48 -3.53
CA VAL A 35 5.02 -24.15 -2.62
C VAL A 35 4.99 -22.65 -2.31
N GLY A 36 5.06 -22.30 -1.04
CA GLY A 36 5.24 -20.93 -0.59
C GLY A 36 6.71 -20.62 -0.45
N PHE A 37 7.14 -19.47 -0.97
CA PHE A 37 8.50 -18.97 -0.75
C PHE A 37 8.51 -17.98 0.40
N ARG A 38 9.45 -18.17 1.33
CA ARG A 38 9.52 -17.34 2.52
C ARG A 38 10.21 -16.01 2.24
N SER A 39 9.78 -14.97 2.95
CA SER A 39 10.49 -13.69 3.00
C SER A 39 10.65 -13.05 1.61
N GLY A 40 9.59 -13.00 0.80
CA GLY A 40 9.60 -12.37 -0.52
C GLY A 40 10.61 -13.01 -1.47
N TRP A 41 11.32 -12.18 -2.26
CA TRP A 41 12.29 -12.64 -3.25
C TRP A 41 13.53 -13.33 -2.67
N ARG A 42 13.77 -13.24 -1.35
CA ARG A 42 14.81 -14.03 -0.69
C ARG A 42 14.51 -15.53 -0.81
N GLY A 43 13.25 -15.93 -0.68
CA GLY A 43 12.82 -17.33 -0.77
C GLY A 43 13.21 -17.99 -2.09
N PRO A 44 12.82 -17.47 -3.26
CA PRO A 44 13.24 -18.03 -4.54
C PRO A 44 14.76 -17.98 -4.78
N LEU A 45 15.47 -16.98 -4.22
CA LEU A 45 16.94 -16.89 -4.31
C LEU A 45 17.66 -17.95 -3.48
N GLU A 46 17.14 -18.30 -2.30
CA GLU A 46 17.78 -19.22 -1.35
C GLU A 46 17.17 -20.63 -1.40
N GLY A 47 16.07 -20.83 -2.13
CA GLY A 47 15.28 -22.06 -2.09
C GLY A 47 14.51 -22.25 -0.78
N ASP A 48 14.32 -21.19 0.02
CA ASP A 48 13.60 -21.24 1.30
C ASP A 48 12.09 -21.34 1.09
N THR A 49 11.55 -22.52 1.38
CA THR A 49 10.19 -22.91 1.01
C THR A 49 9.37 -23.45 2.19
N VAL A 50 8.06 -23.42 2.00
CA VAL A 50 7.07 -24.07 2.86
C VAL A 50 5.98 -24.71 2.00
N ALA A 51 5.48 -25.86 2.43
CA ALA A 51 4.33 -26.48 1.79
C ALA A 51 3.07 -25.59 1.96
N LEU A 52 2.31 -25.43 0.87
CA LEU A 52 1.02 -24.75 0.91
C LEU A 52 -0.07 -25.72 0.44
N ASP A 53 -0.80 -26.31 1.38
CA ASP A 53 -1.96 -27.14 1.11
C ASP A 53 -3.25 -26.51 1.68
N ILE A 54 -4.38 -27.22 1.55
CA ILE A 54 -5.67 -26.76 2.08
C ILE A 54 -5.62 -26.53 3.60
N GLN A 55 -4.82 -27.30 4.34
CA GLN A 55 -4.69 -27.13 5.79
C GLN A 55 -3.85 -25.90 6.13
N ALA A 56 -2.75 -25.66 5.42
CA ALA A 56 -1.86 -24.52 5.60
C ALA A 56 -2.59 -23.17 5.40
N VAL A 57 -3.59 -23.13 4.51
CA VAL A 57 -4.39 -21.92 4.25
C VAL A 57 -5.73 -21.86 4.99
N ARG A 58 -5.97 -22.79 5.93
CA ARG A 58 -7.20 -22.79 6.72
C ARG A 58 -7.16 -21.67 7.78
N GLY A 59 -8.25 -20.92 7.88
CA GLY A 59 -8.42 -19.92 8.94
C GLY A 59 -7.58 -18.63 8.80
N ILE A 60 -6.83 -18.46 7.71
CA ILE A 60 -5.95 -17.29 7.53
C ILE A 60 -6.64 -16.05 6.93
N LEU A 61 -7.88 -16.18 6.45
CA LEU A 61 -8.63 -15.08 5.82
C LEU A 61 -8.74 -13.80 6.68
N PRO A 62 -9.05 -13.85 7.99
CA PRO A 62 -9.13 -12.64 8.82
C PRO A 62 -7.77 -12.17 9.36
N ARG A 63 -6.68 -12.90 9.11
CA ARG A 63 -5.36 -12.62 9.66
C ARG A 63 -4.67 -11.52 8.85
N GLY A 64 -4.23 -10.45 9.52
CA GLY A 64 -3.34 -9.43 8.95
C GLY A 64 -1.94 -9.97 8.61
N GLY A 65 -1.13 -9.15 7.95
CA GLY A 65 0.21 -9.55 7.50
C GLY A 65 0.19 -10.73 6.53
N THR A 66 1.29 -11.50 6.48
CA THR A 66 1.46 -12.66 5.59
C THR A 66 2.02 -13.87 6.33
N ILE A 67 1.50 -15.07 6.03
CA ILE A 67 2.06 -16.34 6.54
C ILE A 67 3.40 -16.74 5.90
N LEU A 68 3.80 -16.08 4.82
CA LEU A 68 5.07 -16.34 4.13
C LEU A 68 6.19 -15.42 4.60
N GLY A 69 5.88 -14.37 5.36
CA GLY A 69 6.80 -13.28 5.62
C GLY A 69 7.10 -12.45 4.37
N SER A 70 7.88 -11.40 4.53
CA SER A 70 8.31 -10.55 3.41
C SER A 70 9.74 -10.06 3.64
N SER A 71 10.40 -9.62 2.57
CA SER A 71 11.70 -8.95 2.64
C SER A 71 11.79 -7.88 1.54
N ARG A 72 12.85 -7.06 1.59
CA ARG A 72 13.19 -6.09 0.53
C ARG A 72 14.31 -6.59 -0.38
N THR A 73 14.56 -7.90 -0.38
CA THR A 73 15.54 -8.49 -1.30
C THR A 73 15.12 -8.19 -2.73
N ASN A 74 16.03 -7.60 -3.51
CA ASN A 74 15.84 -7.38 -4.94
C ASN A 74 16.85 -8.26 -5.69
N PRO A 75 16.39 -9.35 -6.35
CA PRO A 75 17.25 -10.25 -7.12
C PRO A 75 18.06 -9.56 -8.22
N LEU A 76 17.57 -8.44 -8.76
CA LEU A 76 18.27 -7.68 -9.81
C LEU A 76 19.54 -7.00 -9.29
N LYS A 77 19.65 -6.80 -7.97
CA LYS A 77 20.85 -6.26 -7.31
C LYS A 77 21.83 -7.35 -6.86
N VAL A 78 21.49 -8.63 -7.06
CA VAL A 78 22.32 -9.77 -6.71
C VAL A 78 22.97 -10.29 -7.98
N GLU A 79 24.29 -10.45 -7.97
CA GLU A 79 25.03 -11.02 -9.10
C GLU A 79 24.48 -12.42 -9.44
N GLY A 80 24.03 -12.60 -10.69
CA GLY A 80 23.39 -13.85 -11.13
C GLY A 80 22.04 -14.16 -10.46
N GLY A 81 21.40 -13.19 -9.80
CA GLY A 81 20.20 -13.43 -8.99
C GLY A 81 19.03 -14.02 -9.78
N ILE A 82 18.83 -13.59 -11.03
CA ILE A 82 17.79 -14.14 -11.91
C ILE A 82 18.06 -15.60 -12.27
N GLU A 83 19.28 -15.94 -12.67
CA GLU A 83 19.65 -17.33 -12.99
C GLU A 83 19.55 -18.23 -11.76
N ARG A 84 20.00 -17.75 -10.59
CA ARG A 84 19.85 -18.49 -9.33
C ARG A 84 18.38 -18.78 -8.99
N ILE A 85 17.47 -17.82 -9.21
CA ILE A 85 16.03 -18.07 -9.06
C ILE A 85 15.56 -19.14 -10.03
N LYS A 86 15.94 -19.05 -11.32
CA LYS A 86 15.57 -20.05 -12.33
C LYS A 86 16.05 -21.45 -11.95
N ASP A 87 17.29 -21.58 -11.52
CA ASP A 87 17.88 -22.85 -11.07
C ASP A 87 17.13 -23.43 -9.87
N ASN A 88 16.80 -22.60 -8.87
CA ASN A 88 16.04 -23.03 -7.71
C ASN A 88 14.61 -23.43 -8.06
N LEU A 89 13.92 -22.65 -8.91
CA LEU A 89 12.57 -23.00 -9.39
C LEU A 89 12.60 -24.34 -10.13
N ALA A 90 13.55 -24.54 -11.03
CA ALA A 90 13.73 -25.79 -11.76
C ALA A 90 14.06 -26.96 -10.82
N GLY A 91 14.97 -26.79 -9.88
CA GLY A 91 15.35 -27.82 -8.88
C GLY A 91 14.20 -28.20 -7.95
N LEU A 92 13.27 -27.28 -7.68
CA LEU A 92 12.05 -27.52 -6.92
C LEU A 92 10.88 -28.02 -7.77
N GLY A 93 11.05 -28.09 -9.09
CA GLY A 93 10.00 -28.45 -10.05
C GLY A 93 8.84 -27.46 -10.06
N VAL A 94 9.11 -26.16 -9.88
CA VAL A 94 8.11 -25.09 -9.94
C VAL A 94 7.92 -24.62 -11.38
N ASP A 95 6.71 -24.80 -11.90
CA ASP A 95 6.36 -24.52 -13.29
C ASP A 95 5.93 -23.06 -13.53
N ALA A 96 5.39 -22.42 -12.49
CA ALA A 96 4.90 -21.03 -12.53
C ALA A 96 4.96 -20.36 -11.16
N LEU A 97 5.05 -19.03 -11.14
CA LEU A 97 5.17 -18.22 -9.93
C LEU A 97 4.06 -17.17 -9.83
N VAL A 98 3.41 -17.09 -8.68
CA VAL A 98 2.49 -15.99 -8.33
C VAL A 98 3.23 -15.01 -7.41
N ALA A 99 3.52 -13.82 -7.93
CA ALA A 99 4.20 -12.76 -7.20
C ALA A 99 3.19 -11.73 -6.68
N ILE A 100 3.02 -11.68 -5.35
CA ILE A 100 2.07 -10.78 -4.69
C ILE A 100 2.85 -9.61 -4.09
N GLY A 101 2.67 -8.40 -4.60
CA GLY A 101 3.49 -7.29 -4.15
C GLY A 101 3.15 -5.92 -4.74
N GLY A 102 3.90 -4.91 -4.31
CA GLY A 102 3.84 -3.55 -4.86
C GLY A 102 4.77 -3.38 -6.06
N GLU A 103 5.04 -2.14 -6.43
CA GLU A 103 5.88 -1.75 -7.58
C GLU A 103 7.19 -2.53 -7.64
N ASP A 104 8.01 -2.50 -6.58
CA ASP A 104 9.29 -3.22 -6.52
C ASP A 104 9.16 -4.72 -6.81
N THR A 105 8.13 -5.36 -6.25
CA THR A 105 7.96 -6.81 -6.38
C THR A 105 7.51 -7.17 -7.78
N LEU A 106 6.56 -6.42 -8.33
CA LEU A 106 6.03 -6.64 -9.67
C LEU A 106 7.03 -6.23 -10.76
N GLY A 107 7.89 -5.25 -10.48
CA GLY A 107 9.02 -4.89 -11.34
C GLY A 107 10.02 -6.03 -11.47
N VAL A 108 10.36 -6.73 -10.39
CA VAL A 108 11.18 -7.96 -10.46
C VAL A 108 10.44 -9.08 -11.19
N ALA A 109 9.13 -9.23 -10.97
CA ALA A 109 8.32 -10.23 -11.67
C ALA A 109 8.33 -10.02 -13.20
N LYS A 110 8.27 -8.77 -13.66
CA LYS A 110 8.42 -8.39 -15.08
C LYS A 110 9.75 -8.87 -15.65
N HIS A 111 10.87 -8.54 -14.99
CA HIS A 111 12.21 -8.94 -15.47
C HIS A 111 12.40 -10.47 -15.46
N LEU A 112 11.83 -11.17 -14.47
CA LEU A 112 11.85 -12.64 -14.45
C LEU A 112 11.05 -13.23 -15.63
N HIS A 113 9.91 -12.63 -15.96
CA HIS A 113 9.13 -13.04 -17.11
C HIS A 113 9.87 -12.84 -18.42
N GLU A 114 10.51 -11.68 -18.60
CA GLU A 114 11.38 -11.40 -19.76
C GLU A 114 12.56 -12.40 -19.85
N ALA A 115 13.02 -12.91 -18.72
CA ALA A 115 14.04 -13.96 -18.63
C ALA A 115 13.50 -15.40 -18.80
N GLY A 116 12.22 -15.55 -19.18
CA GLY A 116 11.59 -16.84 -19.50
C GLY A 116 10.90 -17.55 -18.34
N VAL A 117 10.70 -16.89 -17.20
CA VAL A 117 9.94 -17.47 -16.08
C VAL A 117 8.44 -17.24 -16.28
N ASN A 118 7.64 -18.26 -16.05
CA ASN A 118 6.19 -18.16 -16.05
C ASN A 118 5.73 -17.44 -14.77
N VAL A 119 5.39 -16.14 -14.86
CA VAL A 119 5.02 -15.33 -13.70
C VAL A 119 3.66 -14.67 -13.90
N VAL A 120 2.85 -14.63 -12.84
CA VAL A 120 1.63 -13.83 -12.73
C VAL A 120 1.73 -12.92 -11.50
N GLY A 121 1.42 -11.64 -11.67
CA GLY A 121 1.42 -10.62 -10.63
C GLY A 121 0.07 -10.45 -9.94
N VAL A 122 0.10 -10.08 -8.66
CA VAL A 122 -1.08 -9.66 -7.89
C VAL A 122 -0.79 -8.33 -7.17
N PRO A 123 -1.60 -7.27 -7.40
CA PRO A 123 -1.29 -5.91 -6.94
C PRO A 123 -1.58 -5.74 -5.45
N LYS A 124 -0.51 -5.55 -4.67
CA LYS A 124 -0.54 -5.38 -3.22
C LYS A 124 0.14 -4.09 -2.81
N THR A 125 -0.60 -3.17 -2.20
CA THR A 125 -0.04 -2.00 -1.51
C THR A 125 -1.16 -1.29 -0.76
N ILE A 126 -0.82 -0.65 0.38
CA ILE A 126 -1.76 0.27 1.04
C ILE A 126 -1.79 1.63 0.34
N ASP A 127 -0.75 1.96 -0.43
CA ASP A 127 -0.53 3.29 -0.99
C ASP A 127 -1.43 3.56 -2.21
N ASN A 128 -2.10 2.52 -2.74
CA ASN A 128 -2.92 2.54 -3.95
C ASN A 128 -2.22 3.20 -5.15
N ASP A 129 -0.92 2.95 -5.31
CA ASP A 129 -0.04 3.63 -6.26
C ASP A 129 0.36 2.77 -7.47
N LEU A 130 -0.23 1.58 -7.62
CA LEU A 130 -0.08 0.75 -8.82
C LEU A 130 -1.03 1.19 -9.92
N ASN A 131 -0.50 1.31 -11.14
CA ASN A 131 -1.30 1.63 -12.31
C ASN A 131 -2.07 0.41 -12.84
N ALA A 132 -2.97 0.67 -13.80
CA ALA A 132 -3.82 -0.31 -14.47
C ALA A 132 -4.82 -1.07 -13.56
N THR A 133 -4.91 -0.73 -12.27
CA THR A 133 -5.93 -1.23 -11.32
C THR A 133 -6.55 -0.07 -10.56
N ASP A 134 -7.87 -0.06 -10.41
CA ASP A 134 -8.59 1.00 -9.69
C ASP A 134 -8.22 1.01 -8.20
N TYR A 135 -8.17 -0.19 -7.61
CA TYR A 135 -7.82 -0.41 -6.21
C TYR A 135 -6.76 -1.51 -6.08
N THR A 136 -5.85 -1.30 -5.14
CA THR A 136 -4.99 -2.35 -4.60
C THR A 136 -5.57 -2.83 -3.28
N PHE A 137 -5.47 -4.13 -2.99
CA PHE A 137 -5.94 -4.61 -1.70
C PHE A 137 -4.98 -4.16 -0.58
N GLY A 138 -5.55 -3.88 0.59
CA GLY A 138 -4.90 -3.31 1.76
C GLY A 138 -5.15 -1.80 1.89
N PHE A 139 -5.44 -1.11 0.77
CA PHE A 139 -5.73 0.32 0.78
C PHE A 139 -7.00 0.65 1.56
N ASP A 140 -8.09 -0.09 1.33
CA ASP A 140 -9.35 0.17 2.03
C ASP A 140 -9.20 -0.04 3.55
N THR A 141 -8.49 -1.09 3.96
CA THR A 141 -8.20 -1.30 5.38
C THR A 141 -7.35 -0.17 5.97
N ALA A 142 -6.33 0.30 5.27
CA ALA A 142 -5.50 1.42 5.72
C ALA A 142 -6.31 2.72 5.87
N VAL A 143 -7.21 3.01 4.92
CA VAL A 143 -8.15 4.14 5.00
C VAL A 143 -9.06 4.00 6.21
N ASN A 144 -9.66 2.83 6.44
CA ASN A 144 -10.53 2.62 7.61
C ASN A 144 -9.77 2.84 8.94
N ILE A 145 -8.52 2.36 9.05
CA ILE A 145 -7.67 2.58 10.24
C ILE A 145 -7.40 4.08 10.43
N ALA A 146 -7.09 4.81 9.35
CA ALA A 146 -6.85 6.25 9.41
C ALA A 146 -8.11 7.02 9.83
N VAL A 147 -9.27 6.69 9.25
CA VAL A 147 -10.57 7.26 9.64
C VAL A 147 -10.86 7.01 11.12
N GLU A 148 -10.68 5.77 11.59
CA GLU A 148 -10.91 5.41 12.99
C GLU A 148 -10.01 6.20 13.96
N ALA A 149 -8.80 6.55 13.54
CA ALA A 149 -7.90 7.39 14.31
C ALA A 149 -8.35 8.86 14.29
N ILE A 150 -8.74 9.38 13.12
CA ILE A 150 -9.21 10.76 12.95
C ILE A 150 -10.51 11.00 13.74
N ASP A 151 -11.46 10.06 13.72
CA ASP A 151 -12.70 10.13 14.51
C ASP A 151 -12.41 10.26 16.01
N ARG A 152 -11.39 9.55 16.52
CA ARG A 152 -10.94 9.71 17.90
C ARG A 152 -10.32 11.07 18.16
N LEU A 153 -9.56 11.60 17.19
CA LEU A 153 -9.01 12.94 17.29
C LEU A 153 -10.13 13.98 17.41
N HIS A 154 -11.19 13.90 16.60
CA HIS A 154 -12.35 14.81 16.71
C HIS A 154 -12.89 14.91 18.14
N THR A 155 -13.12 13.77 18.80
CA THR A 155 -13.69 13.76 20.17
C THR A 155 -12.85 14.53 21.20
N THR A 156 -11.51 14.47 21.09
CA THR A 156 -10.62 15.20 22.00
C THR A 156 -10.33 16.63 21.52
N ALA A 157 -10.43 16.89 20.22
CA ALA A 157 -10.28 18.22 19.64
C ALA A 157 -11.36 19.17 20.16
N GLU A 158 -12.62 18.72 20.12
CA GLU A 158 -13.79 19.48 20.56
C GLU A 158 -13.72 19.86 22.05
N SER A 159 -13.10 19.00 22.87
CA SER A 159 -12.97 19.23 24.31
C SER A 159 -11.94 20.29 24.68
N HIS A 160 -10.94 20.54 23.83
CA HIS A 160 -9.75 21.34 24.18
C HIS A 160 -9.46 22.50 23.22
N HIS A 161 -10.30 22.75 22.21
CA HIS A 161 -10.15 23.85 21.24
C HIS A 161 -8.73 23.99 20.66
N ARG A 162 -8.18 22.86 20.18
CA ARG A 162 -6.82 22.76 19.59
C ARG A 162 -6.86 22.24 18.15
N ALA A 163 -5.84 22.55 17.37
CA ALA A 163 -5.66 21.95 16.05
C ALA A 163 -5.09 20.54 16.19
N LEU A 164 -5.64 19.56 15.48
CA LEU A 164 -5.08 18.21 15.46
C LEU A 164 -4.66 17.84 14.05
N ILE A 165 -3.42 17.37 13.94
CA ILE A 165 -2.80 16.93 12.71
C ILE A 165 -2.69 15.40 12.77
N CYS A 166 -3.20 14.72 11.75
CA CYS A 166 -3.03 13.28 11.56
C CYS A 166 -2.09 13.04 10.37
N GLU A 167 -0.88 12.56 10.66
CA GLU A 167 0.09 12.17 9.64
C GLU A 167 -0.16 10.71 9.22
N VAL A 168 -0.48 10.51 7.94
CA VAL A 168 -0.82 9.22 7.33
C VAL A 168 0.26 8.77 6.35
N MET A 169 0.31 7.47 6.06
CA MET A 169 1.23 6.92 5.07
C MET A 169 0.75 7.26 3.64
N GLY A 170 1.59 6.95 2.66
CA GLY A 170 1.26 7.14 1.24
C GLY A 170 2.48 7.42 0.38
N ARG A 171 3.65 7.63 1.00
CA ARG A 171 4.95 7.87 0.37
C ARG A 171 4.92 8.96 -0.72
N HIS A 172 4.66 8.58 -1.97
CA HIS A 172 4.65 9.48 -3.13
C HIS A 172 3.24 9.77 -3.66
N ALA A 173 2.20 9.12 -3.11
CA ALA A 173 0.82 9.27 -3.52
C ALA A 173 -0.09 9.66 -2.34
N GLY A 174 -1.03 10.56 -2.58
CA GLY A 174 -1.93 11.13 -1.58
C GLY A 174 -3.20 10.33 -1.29
N TRP A 175 -3.35 9.11 -1.83
CA TRP A 175 -4.63 8.39 -1.80
C TRP A 175 -5.19 8.15 -0.41
N ILE A 176 -4.35 7.76 0.56
CA ILE A 176 -4.79 7.53 1.94
C ILE A 176 -5.25 8.86 2.56
N ALA A 177 -4.45 9.93 2.43
CA ALA A 177 -4.78 11.24 2.96
C ALA A 177 -6.08 11.80 2.37
N LEU A 178 -6.25 11.70 1.05
CA LEU A 178 -7.47 12.12 0.37
C LEU A 178 -8.69 11.35 0.87
N HIS A 179 -8.67 10.01 0.82
CA HIS A 179 -9.83 9.21 1.16
C HIS A 179 -10.16 9.27 2.66
N ALA A 180 -9.15 9.17 3.53
CA ALA A 180 -9.37 9.23 4.97
C ALA A 180 -9.81 10.63 5.41
N GLY A 181 -9.20 11.68 4.85
CA GLY A 181 -9.59 13.06 5.15
C GLY A 181 -11.01 13.38 4.70
N MET A 182 -11.42 12.97 3.50
CA MET A 182 -12.79 13.15 3.03
C MET A 182 -13.79 12.36 3.88
N ALA A 183 -13.49 11.09 4.17
CA ALA A 183 -14.40 10.22 4.93
C ALA A 183 -14.57 10.67 6.39
N ALA A 184 -13.50 11.19 7.01
CA ALA A 184 -13.50 11.64 8.41
C ALA A 184 -13.78 13.15 8.57
N GLY A 185 -14.11 13.87 7.49
CA GLY A 185 -14.44 15.29 7.54
C GLY A 185 -13.27 16.19 7.99
N ALA A 186 -12.07 15.95 7.49
CA ALA A 186 -10.92 16.80 7.71
C ALA A 186 -11.14 18.20 7.10
N ASN A 187 -10.72 19.24 7.81
CA ASN A 187 -10.84 20.63 7.34
C ASN A 187 -9.71 21.04 6.40
N VAL A 188 -8.60 20.30 6.41
CA VAL A 188 -7.49 20.47 5.47
C VAL A 188 -6.92 19.09 5.18
N ILE A 189 -6.70 18.79 3.91
CA ILE A 189 -6.05 17.56 3.45
C ILE A 189 -4.82 17.95 2.63
N LEU A 190 -3.65 17.46 3.02
CA LEU A 190 -2.38 17.79 2.37
C LEU A 190 -1.78 16.53 1.74
N ILE A 191 -1.54 16.59 0.42
CA ILE A 191 -1.07 15.45 -0.39
C ILE A 191 0.26 15.76 -1.09
N PRO A 192 1.07 14.75 -1.46
CA PRO A 192 2.34 14.97 -2.17
C PRO A 192 2.18 15.61 -3.54
N GLU A 193 1.06 15.39 -4.23
CA GLU A 193 0.82 15.85 -5.60
C GLU A 193 0.62 17.37 -5.71
N ARG A 194 0.34 18.05 -4.60
CA ARG A 194 0.12 19.49 -4.58
C ARG A 194 0.84 20.14 -3.40
N PRO A 195 1.94 20.90 -3.66
CA PRO A 195 2.60 21.65 -2.62
C PRO A 195 1.62 22.62 -1.95
N PHE A 196 1.62 22.64 -0.62
CA PHE A 196 0.68 23.46 0.14
C PHE A 196 1.30 24.80 0.57
N ASP A 197 0.46 25.81 0.74
CA ASP A 197 0.87 27.10 1.28
C ASP A 197 0.51 27.16 2.77
N ILE A 198 1.52 27.24 3.64
CA ILE A 198 1.30 27.29 5.09
C ILE A 198 0.44 28.49 5.51
N ASP A 199 0.53 29.62 4.81
CA ASP A 199 -0.26 30.81 5.11
C ASP A 199 -1.75 30.52 4.93
N LYS A 200 -2.11 29.84 3.83
CA LYS A 200 -3.49 29.39 3.58
C LYS A 200 -3.96 28.32 4.55
N VAL A 201 -3.10 27.38 4.91
CA VAL A 201 -3.45 26.35 5.92
C VAL A 201 -3.78 27.02 7.26
N VAL A 202 -2.98 28.01 7.67
CA VAL A 202 -3.24 28.78 8.88
C VAL A 202 -4.55 29.57 8.77
N GLU A 203 -4.85 30.17 7.62
CA GLU A 203 -6.12 30.86 7.38
C GLU A 203 -7.33 29.92 7.61
N TYR A 204 -7.30 28.71 7.04
CA TYR A 204 -8.35 27.70 7.25
C TYR A 204 -8.44 27.25 8.71
N VAL A 205 -7.31 27.10 9.38
CA VAL A 205 -7.28 26.75 10.82
C VAL A 205 -7.92 27.87 11.65
N GLU A 206 -7.61 29.12 11.35
CA GLU A 206 -8.19 30.28 12.04
C GLU A 206 -9.70 30.44 11.77
N SER A 207 -10.18 30.18 10.55
CA SER A 207 -11.62 30.20 10.24
C SER A 207 -12.38 29.19 11.10
N ARG A 208 -11.86 27.96 11.25
CA ARG A 208 -12.46 26.95 12.15
C ARG A 208 -12.53 27.42 13.59
N PHE A 209 -11.43 27.95 14.12
CA PHE A 209 -11.41 28.43 15.49
C PHE A 209 -12.41 29.57 15.74
N LYS A 210 -12.66 30.46 14.77
CA LYS A 210 -13.68 31.52 14.87
C LYS A 210 -15.09 30.94 15.03
N THR A 211 -15.36 29.78 14.44
CA THR A 211 -16.64 29.05 14.57
C THR A 211 -16.72 28.14 15.81
N ARG A 212 -15.71 28.18 16.69
CA ARG A 212 -15.55 27.30 17.87
C ARG A 212 -15.41 25.80 17.57
N TYR A 213 -15.14 25.44 16.33
CA TYR A 213 -14.79 24.07 15.95
C TYR A 213 -13.27 23.87 15.98
N ALA A 214 -12.87 22.69 16.43
CA ALA A 214 -11.46 22.31 16.44
C ALA A 214 -11.04 21.84 15.03
N PRO A 215 -9.98 22.42 14.43
CA PRO A 215 -9.57 22.05 13.08
C PRO A 215 -8.85 20.69 13.09
N ILE A 216 -9.27 19.81 12.18
CA ILE A 216 -8.60 18.55 11.86
C ILE A 216 -7.87 18.68 10.53
N ILE A 217 -6.59 18.36 10.52
CA ILE A 217 -5.74 18.35 9.34
C ILE A 217 -5.23 16.94 9.11
N VAL A 218 -5.39 16.43 7.90
CA VAL A 218 -4.79 15.16 7.47
C VAL A 218 -3.65 15.47 6.52
N VAL A 219 -2.48 14.91 6.78
CA VAL A 219 -1.27 15.16 5.99
C VAL A 219 -0.61 13.83 5.61
N ALA A 220 -0.38 13.62 4.31
CA ALA A 220 0.43 12.50 3.85
C ALA A 220 1.90 12.70 4.23
N GLU A 221 2.61 11.62 4.58
CA GLU A 221 4.03 11.67 4.94
C GLU A 221 4.96 12.28 3.87
N GLY A 222 4.53 12.28 2.60
CA GLY A 222 5.23 12.90 1.46
C GLY A 222 4.73 14.30 1.06
N ALA A 223 3.75 14.85 1.77
CA ALA A 223 3.29 16.21 1.54
C ALA A 223 4.41 17.20 1.87
N HIS A 224 4.46 18.31 1.14
CA HIS A 224 5.48 19.34 1.31
C HIS A 224 4.91 20.73 1.01
N PRO A 225 5.41 21.78 1.67
CA PRO A 225 4.96 23.13 1.37
C PRO A 225 5.58 23.65 0.07
N ILE A 226 5.06 24.78 -0.42
CA ILE A 226 5.68 25.52 -1.53
C ILE A 226 7.14 25.90 -1.21
N GLU A 227 7.97 25.99 -2.25
CA GLU A 227 9.41 26.24 -2.10
C GLU A 227 9.69 27.50 -1.25
N GLY A 228 10.66 27.39 -0.35
CA GLY A 228 11.07 28.48 0.54
C GLY A 228 10.33 28.55 1.87
N GLN A 229 9.25 27.81 2.08
CA GLN A 229 8.51 27.80 3.35
C GLN A 229 9.03 26.79 4.39
N MET A 230 9.84 25.80 3.97
CA MET A 230 10.43 24.81 4.87
C MET A 230 11.94 24.67 4.64
N ALA A 231 12.71 24.68 5.72
CA ALA A 231 14.13 24.35 5.67
C ALA A 231 14.32 22.86 5.36
N VAL A 232 15.27 22.53 4.49
CA VAL A 232 15.49 21.15 4.01
C VAL A 232 15.71 20.21 5.20
N GLN A 233 14.78 19.27 5.41
CA GLN A 233 15.01 18.16 6.36
C GLN A 233 16.20 17.32 5.87
N SER A 234 17.03 16.88 6.81
CA SER A 234 18.10 15.94 6.54
C SER A 234 17.54 14.69 5.86
N LYS A 235 18.04 14.38 4.65
CA LYS A 235 17.74 13.13 3.93
C LYS A 235 18.40 11.95 4.63
N GLU A 236 17.96 11.63 5.84
CA GLU A 236 18.30 10.34 6.43
C GLU A 236 17.56 9.25 5.66
N LEU A 237 18.25 8.16 5.35
CA LEU A 237 17.60 6.98 4.81
C LEU A 237 16.97 6.22 5.98
N ASP A 238 15.75 5.71 5.79
CA ASP A 238 15.14 4.77 6.74
C ASP A 238 15.96 3.45 6.79
N ALA A 239 15.59 2.51 7.67
CA ALA A 239 16.28 1.21 7.92
C ALA A 239 16.29 0.23 6.72
N PHE A 240 16.13 0.77 5.52
CA PHE A 240 15.22 0.28 4.49
C PHE A 240 15.55 0.95 3.13
N GLY A 241 16.44 1.96 3.12
CA GLY A 241 17.09 2.51 1.92
C GLY A 241 16.32 3.60 1.18
N HIS A 242 15.17 4.04 1.69
CA HIS A 242 14.41 5.16 1.15
C HIS A 242 14.65 6.42 1.96
N VAL A 243 14.48 7.60 1.35
CA VAL A 243 14.43 8.86 2.11
C VAL A 243 13.37 8.68 3.19
N ARG A 244 13.76 8.85 4.46
CA ARG A 244 12.86 8.78 5.60
C ARG A 244 11.86 9.91 5.46
N LEU A 245 10.68 9.57 4.95
CA LEU A 245 9.52 10.43 4.96
C LEU A 245 8.92 10.43 6.36
N GLY A 246 8.30 11.55 6.74
CA GLY A 246 7.67 11.74 8.05
C GLY A 246 8.19 12.94 8.82
N GLY A 247 7.38 13.42 9.76
CA GLY A 247 7.66 14.62 10.55
C GLY A 247 7.13 15.91 9.94
N ILE A 248 6.53 15.84 8.75
CA ILE A 248 5.79 16.97 8.16
C ILE A 248 4.61 17.37 9.05
N GLY A 249 3.95 16.41 9.69
CA GLY A 249 2.84 16.67 10.59
C GLY A 249 3.28 17.38 11.87
N GLN A 250 4.45 17.04 12.42
CA GLN A 250 5.01 17.75 13.57
C GLN A 250 5.44 19.16 13.19
N TRP A 251 6.15 19.31 12.05
CA TRP A 251 6.52 20.62 11.52
C TRP A 251 5.29 21.52 11.31
N LEU A 252 4.21 20.96 10.76
CA LEU A 252 2.96 21.67 10.55
C LEU A 252 2.31 22.10 11.87
N ALA A 253 2.31 21.25 12.89
CA ALA A 253 1.82 21.59 14.22
C ALA A 253 2.60 22.79 14.81
N ASP A 254 3.93 22.74 14.75
CA ASP A 254 4.80 23.80 15.28
C ASP A 254 4.56 25.15 14.57
N GLU A 255 4.39 25.14 13.24
CA GLU A 255 4.09 26.36 12.49
C GLU A 255 2.68 26.90 12.77
N ILE A 256 1.68 26.03 12.96
CA ILE A 256 0.33 26.45 13.38
C ILE A 256 0.36 27.08 14.77
N GLU A 257 1.04 26.47 15.75
CA GLU A 257 1.13 27.03 17.12
C GLU A 257 1.81 28.41 17.09
N LYS A 258 2.94 28.50 16.39
CA LYS A 258 3.72 29.74 16.28
C LYS A 258 2.94 30.90 15.67
N ARG A 259 2.11 30.63 14.66
CA ARG A 259 1.39 31.67 13.91
C ARG A 259 0.05 32.04 14.51
N THR A 260 -0.65 31.08 15.13
CA THR A 260 -2.00 31.29 15.68
C THR A 260 -2.03 31.52 17.18
N GLY A 261 -0.95 31.15 17.89
CA GLY A 261 -0.90 31.13 19.36
C GLY A 261 -1.80 30.09 20.02
N LYS A 262 -2.39 29.17 19.24
CA LYS A 262 -3.29 28.10 19.72
C LYS A 262 -2.57 26.76 19.68
N GLU A 263 -2.88 25.89 20.63
CA GLU A 263 -2.27 24.56 20.71
C GLU A 263 -2.56 23.74 19.44
N ALA A 264 -1.53 23.03 18.97
CA ALA A 264 -1.60 22.09 17.87
C ALA A 264 -0.87 20.79 18.23
N ARG A 265 -1.45 19.64 17.89
CA ARG A 265 -0.85 18.33 18.20
C ARG A 265 -0.84 17.45 16.96
N CYS A 266 0.29 16.81 16.72
CA CYS A 266 0.46 15.81 15.68
C CYS A 266 0.32 14.40 16.24
N THR A 267 -0.42 13.56 15.53
CA THR A 267 -0.42 12.10 15.70
C THR A 267 0.09 11.46 14.41
N VAL A 268 1.20 10.74 14.51
CA VAL A 268 1.76 9.97 13.38
C VAL A 268 1.29 8.53 13.49
N LEU A 269 0.45 8.09 12.54
CA LEU A 269 -0.08 6.71 12.57
C LEU A 269 0.99 5.69 12.19
N GLY A 270 1.85 6.04 11.22
CA GLY A 270 2.91 5.17 10.72
C GLY A 270 2.42 3.75 10.40
N HIS A 271 3.16 2.75 10.87
CA HIS A 271 2.97 1.34 10.53
C HIS A 271 1.66 0.73 11.05
N ILE A 272 0.90 1.41 11.92
CA ILE A 272 -0.43 0.93 12.35
C ILE A 272 -1.33 0.70 11.13
N GLN A 273 -1.21 1.54 10.10
CA GLN A 273 -1.99 1.47 8.85
C GLN A 273 -1.73 0.20 8.02
N ARG A 274 -0.62 -0.51 8.25
CA ARG A 274 -0.28 -1.77 7.57
C ARG A 274 -0.77 -3.01 8.31
N GLY A 275 -1.10 -2.85 9.59
CA GLY A 275 -1.50 -3.92 10.47
C GLY A 275 -3.01 -4.14 10.50
N GLY A 276 -3.43 -5.08 11.35
CA GLY A 276 -4.83 -5.33 11.61
C GLY A 276 -5.50 -6.32 10.66
N THR A 277 -6.75 -6.61 10.96
CA THR A 277 -7.58 -7.53 10.20
C THR A 277 -8.10 -6.83 8.93
N PRO A 278 -8.00 -7.46 7.74
CA PRO A 278 -8.48 -6.83 6.51
C PRO A 278 -9.98 -6.56 6.58
N SER A 279 -10.38 -5.43 5.99
CA SER A 279 -11.76 -5.02 5.83
C SER A 279 -12.56 -6.01 4.99
N ALA A 280 -13.89 -5.86 4.97
CA ALA A 280 -14.74 -6.69 4.12
C ALA A 280 -14.40 -6.52 2.63
N PHE A 281 -14.17 -5.28 2.18
CA PHE A 281 -13.80 -4.98 0.81
C PHE A 281 -12.47 -5.63 0.43
N ASP A 282 -11.43 -5.44 1.24
CA ASP A 282 -10.11 -6.02 0.95
C ASP A 282 -10.11 -7.54 0.96
N ARG A 283 -10.90 -8.18 1.84
CA ARG A 283 -11.05 -9.66 1.81
C ARG A 283 -11.68 -10.13 0.51
N VAL A 284 -12.73 -9.44 0.04
CA VAL A 284 -13.41 -9.80 -1.21
C VAL A 284 -12.48 -9.56 -2.39
N LEU A 285 -11.88 -8.37 -2.48
CA LEU A 285 -10.97 -8.00 -3.57
C LEU A 285 -9.77 -8.94 -3.64
N ALA A 286 -9.05 -9.15 -2.53
CA ALA A 286 -7.91 -10.06 -2.48
C ALA A 286 -8.28 -11.51 -2.80
N THR A 287 -9.46 -11.96 -2.36
CA THR A 287 -9.96 -13.29 -2.75
C THR A 287 -10.18 -13.36 -4.26
N ARG A 288 -10.87 -12.38 -4.85
CA ARG A 288 -11.11 -12.34 -6.30
C ARG A 288 -9.80 -12.29 -7.08
N PHE A 289 -8.85 -11.44 -6.68
CA PHE A 289 -7.53 -11.42 -7.30
C PHE A 289 -6.82 -12.78 -7.24
N GLY A 290 -6.82 -13.46 -6.09
CA GLY A 290 -6.21 -14.78 -6.01
C GLY A 290 -6.90 -15.84 -6.88
N LEU A 291 -8.22 -15.78 -7.02
CA LEU A 291 -8.96 -16.68 -7.92
C LEU A 291 -8.62 -16.44 -9.40
N HIS A 292 -8.54 -15.17 -9.82
CA HIS A 292 -8.21 -14.83 -11.21
C HIS A 292 -6.73 -14.99 -11.54
N ALA A 293 -5.84 -14.84 -10.55
CA ALA A 293 -4.40 -15.02 -10.75
C ALA A 293 -4.07 -16.49 -11.05
N ILE A 294 -4.72 -17.42 -10.35
CA ILE A 294 -4.53 -18.84 -10.65
C ILE A 294 -5.23 -19.26 -11.95
N ASP A 295 -6.27 -18.55 -12.38
CA ASP A 295 -6.83 -18.73 -13.73
C ASP A 295 -5.85 -18.29 -14.80
N ALA A 296 -5.15 -17.16 -14.61
CA ALA A 296 -4.12 -16.71 -15.54
C ALA A 296 -2.99 -17.74 -15.66
N VAL A 297 -2.57 -18.35 -14.55
CA VAL A 297 -1.61 -19.46 -14.57
C VAL A 297 -2.16 -20.67 -15.32
N HIS A 298 -3.41 -21.05 -15.09
CA HIS A 298 -4.06 -22.18 -15.76
C HIS A 298 -4.14 -21.99 -17.29
N ASP A 299 -4.48 -20.77 -17.70
CA ASP A 299 -4.62 -20.40 -19.11
C ASP A 299 -3.27 -20.19 -19.82
N GLY A 300 -2.15 -20.24 -19.08
CA GLY A 300 -0.82 -19.94 -19.61
C GLY A 300 -0.60 -18.46 -19.95
N ASP A 301 -1.42 -17.56 -19.39
CA ASP A 301 -1.40 -16.12 -19.64
C ASP A 301 -0.41 -15.44 -18.68
N TYR A 302 0.87 -15.77 -18.88
CA TYR A 302 1.99 -15.27 -18.09
C TYR A 302 2.41 -13.85 -18.49
N GLY A 303 3.20 -13.19 -17.64
CA GLY A 303 3.59 -11.79 -17.84
C GLY A 303 2.48 -10.80 -17.50
N LYS A 304 1.36 -11.30 -16.97
CA LYS A 304 0.18 -10.52 -16.59
C LYS A 304 0.12 -10.24 -15.10
N MET A 305 -0.57 -9.17 -14.76
CA MET A 305 -1.07 -8.86 -13.43
C MET A 305 -2.60 -8.90 -13.45
N VAL A 306 -3.23 -9.44 -12.41
CA VAL A 306 -4.67 -9.24 -12.22
C VAL A 306 -4.95 -7.82 -11.75
N ALA A 307 -6.03 -7.21 -12.21
CA ALA A 307 -6.39 -5.84 -11.88
C ALA A 307 -7.90 -5.67 -11.72
N LEU A 308 -8.31 -4.69 -10.92
CA LEU A 308 -9.71 -4.27 -10.81
C LEU A 308 -9.98 -3.16 -11.82
N SER A 309 -11.03 -3.32 -12.63
CA SER A 309 -11.58 -2.27 -13.49
C SER A 309 -13.09 -2.21 -13.31
N GLY A 310 -13.56 -1.15 -12.66
CA GLY A 310 -14.92 -1.04 -12.15
C GLY A 310 -15.25 -2.18 -11.19
N THR A 311 -16.11 -3.09 -11.63
CA THR A 311 -16.48 -4.30 -10.86
C THR A 311 -15.76 -5.55 -11.33
N GLU A 312 -15.05 -5.50 -12.45
CA GLU A 312 -14.47 -6.67 -13.12
C GLU A 312 -13.02 -6.90 -12.73
N ILE A 313 -12.62 -8.18 -12.70
CA ILE A 313 -11.21 -8.55 -12.56
C ILE A 313 -10.67 -8.89 -13.94
N ILE A 314 -9.79 -8.03 -14.44
CA ILE A 314 -9.14 -8.15 -15.74
C ILE A 314 -7.69 -8.57 -15.58
N ARG A 315 -7.04 -8.89 -16.70
CA ARG A 315 -5.59 -9.13 -16.79
C ARG A 315 -4.96 -8.00 -17.58
N VAL A 316 -3.89 -7.45 -17.07
CA VAL A 316 -3.11 -6.37 -17.69
C VAL A 316 -1.64 -6.78 -17.75
N ASP A 317 -0.86 -6.18 -18.64
CA ASP A 317 0.58 -6.45 -18.66
C ASP A 317 1.25 -5.97 -17.37
N LEU A 318 2.24 -6.73 -16.88
CA LEU A 318 3.03 -6.32 -15.70
C LEU A 318 3.64 -4.92 -15.89
N SER A 319 4.10 -4.59 -17.10
CA SER A 319 4.64 -3.26 -17.43
C SER A 319 3.63 -2.14 -17.21
N ALA A 320 2.37 -2.35 -17.58
CA ALA A 320 1.32 -1.34 -17.43
C ALA A 320 1.09 -0.96 -15.95
N ALA A 321 1.40 -1.86 -15.01
CA ALA A 321 1.25 -1.61 -13.58
C ALA A 321 2.46 -0.94 -12.93
N THR A 322 3.67 -1.12 -13.48
CA THR A 322 4.95 -0.75 -12.82
C THR A 322 5.67 0.43 -13.45
N ASP A 323 5.36 0.80 -14.69
CA ASP A 323 6.16 1.79 -15.41
C ASP A 323 5.91 3.24 -14.94
N THR A 324 4.75 3.52 -14.37
CA THR A 324 4.39 4.82 -13.81
C THR A 324 3.61 4.62 -12.50
N LEU A 325 3.72 5.55 -11.57
CA LEU A 325 2.94 5.54 -10.32
C LEU A 325 1.53 6.11 -10.58
N LYS A 326 0.53 5.51 -9.93
CA LYS A 326 -0.83 6.04 -9.89
C LYS A 326 -0.94 7.08 -8.78
N THR A 327 -0.95 8.35 -9.14
CA THR A 327 -1.09 9.47 -8.19
C THR A 327 -2.52 10.01 -8.19
N VAL A 328 -2.87 10.79 -7.16
CA VAL A 328 -4.15 11.48 -7.05
C VAL A 328 -4.28 12.52 -8.17
N PRO A 329 -5.31 12.43 -9.04
CA PRO A 329 -5.58 13.47 -10.01
C PRO A 329 -5.97 14.79 -9.34
N LEU A 330 -5.50 15.93 -9.85
CA LEU A 330 -5.75 17.23 -9.23
C LEU A 330 -7.24 17.59 -9.19
N GLU A 331 -8.02 17.14 -10.17
CA GLU A 331 -9.47 17.28 -10.19
C GLU A 331 -10.15 16.52 -9.05
N ARG A 332 -9.62 15.36 -8.64
CA ARG A 332 -10.11 14.60 -7.47
C ARG A 332 -9.76 15.30 -6.17
N TYR A 333 -8.58 15.90 -6.11
CA TYR A 333 -8.22 16.71 -4.95
C TYR A 333 -9.10 17.97 -4.82
N ALA A 334 -9.45 18.62 -5.94
CA ALA A 334 -10.32 19.80 -5.95
C ALA A 334 -11.73 19.50 -5.39
N GLU A 335 -12.24 18.27 -5.53
CA GLU A 335 -13.50 17.84 -4.90
C GLU A 335 -13.43 17.97 -3.36
N ALA A 336 -12.26 17.71 -2.76
CA ALA A 336 -12.05 17.81 -1.32
C ALA A 336 -11.84 19.26 -0.85
N GLU A 337 -11.20 20.11 -1.67
CA GLU A 337 -10.90 21.51 -1.32
C GLU A 337 -12.16 22.35 -1.04
N VAL A 338 -13.32 21.98 -1.60
CA VAL A 338 -14.61 22.65 -1.35
C VAL A 338 -15.01 22.59 0.13
N PHE A 339 -14.51 21.59 0.86
CA PHE A 339 -14.78 21.41 2.29
C PHE A 339 -13.70 22.01 3.20
N PHE A 340 -12.70 22.69 2.63
CA PHE A 340 -11.65 23.28 3.45
C PHE A 340 -12.14 24.53 4.19
N GLY A 341 -11.72 24.67 5.45
CA GLY A 341 -11.96 25.86 6.29
C GLY A 341 -13.21 25.87 7.16
#